data_AF-A0A4Y8CE24-F1
#
_entry.id   AF-A0A4Y8CE24-F1
#
_cell.length_a   1.000
_cell.length_b   1.000
_cell.length_c   1.000
_cell.angle_alpha   90.00
_cell.angle_beta   90.00
_cell.angle_gamma   90.00
#
_symmetry.space_group_name_H-M   'P 1'
#
loop_
_entity.id
_entity.type
_entity.pdbx_description
1 polymer ?
#
loop_
_entity_poly.entity_id
_entity_poly.type
_entity_poly.pdbx_seq_one_letter_code
_entity_poly.pdbx_strand_id
1 'polypeptide(L)'
;MNKKILIIDDNKMLGKLLAKKIQMTLDYEVDIAFGFAEAKELMNNDYFLAFVDLCLPDAPNGEVVDYVIEKKIPAIVLTASGDKATKEKFMDKDILDYIFKESETCIDEIISSIVKLNQYAKTKVILAMSKLPERNEIKKILTQRQFNVLAAAHGEEAMSYLNDNNDVKLIIADVNMPVISGFELL
;
A
#
# COMPACT_ATOMS: atom_id res chain seq x y z
N MET A 1 -13.45 4.00 5.46
CA MET A 1 -12.29 3.82 4.56
C MET A 1 -12.52 4.65 3.33
N ASN A 2 -11.47 5.26 2.84
CA ASN A 2 -11.54 6.03 1.62
C ASN A 2 -11.78 5.10 0.42
N LYS A 3 -12.70 5.47 -0.48
CA LYS A 3 -13.17 4.60 -1.59
C LYS A 3 -12.73 5.12 -2.95
N LYS A 4 -11.58 5.80 -3.02
CA LYS A 4 -11.08 6.38 -4.26
C LYS A 4 -9.75 5.78 -4.67
N ILE A 5 -9.64 5.38 -5.93
CA ILE A 5 -8.41 4.91 -6.58
C ILE A 5 -7.92 6.00 -7.53
N LEU A 6 -6.61 6.21 -7.59
CA LEU A 6 -5.98 7.05 -8.60
C LEU A 6 -5.27 6.16 -9.63
N ILE A 7 -5.52 6.39 -10.91
CA ILE A 7 -4.74 5.79 -11.99
C ILE A 7 -3.95 6.91 -12.66
N ILE A 8 -2.64 6.75 -12.81
CA ILE A 8 -1.78 7.71 -13.50
C ILE A 8 -1.13 6.98 -14.67
N ASP A 9 -1.59 7.28 -15.89
CA ASP A 9 -1.13 6.62 -17.11
C ASP A 9 -1.45 7.49 -18.33
N ASP A 10 -0.49 7.77 -19.20
CA ASP A 10 -0.70 8.61 -20.39
C ASP A 10 -1.51 7.89 -21.49
N ASN A 11 -1.62 6.56 -21.43
CA ASN A 11 -2.46 5.77 -22.31
C ASN A 11 -3.95 5.92 -21.91
N LYS A 12 -4.60 6.89 -22.54
CA LYS A 12 -6.03 7.20 -22.35
C LYS A 12 -6.96 6.00 -22.48
N MET A 13 -6.65 5.05 -23.36
CA MET A 13 -7.48 3.87 -23.57
C MET A 13 -7.33 2.90 -22.40
N LEU A 14 -6.10 2.60 -22.01
CA LEU A 14 -5.79 1.71 -20.88
C LEU A 14 -6.36 2.28 -19.58
N GLY A 15 -6.08 3.54 -19.25
CA GLY A 15 -6.58 4.18 -18.03
C GLY A 15 -8.10 4.10 -17.90
N LYS A 16 -8.84 4.38 -18.99
CA LYS A 16 -10.31 4.25 -19.02
C LYS A 16 -10.80 2.81 -18.89
N LEU A 17 -10.11 1.86 -19.51
CA LEU A 17 -10.42 0.44 -19.39
C LEU A 17 -10.26 -0.03 -17.94
N LEU A 18 -9.12 0.29 -17.31
CA LEU A 18 -8.83 -0.06 -15.92
C LEU A 18 -9.84 0.55 -14.96
N ALA A 19 -10.13 1.85 -15.09
CA ALA A 19 -11.14 2.52 -14.27
C ALA A 19 -12.51 1.85 -14.38
N LYS A 20 -12.96 1.57 -15.61
CA LYS A 20 -14.23 0.87 -15.85
C LYS A 20 -14.24 -0.52 -15.22
N LYS A 21 -13.16 -1.29 -15.34
CA LYS A 21 -13.05 -2.63 -14.75
C LYS A 21 -13.10 -2.60 -13.23
N ILE A 22 -12.41 -1.65 -12.60
CA ILE A 22 -12.47 -1.43 -11.15
C ILE A 22 -13.89 -1.08 -10.72
N GLN A 23 -14.50 -0.07 -11.33
CA GLN A 23 -15.85 0.40 -10.97
C GLN A 23 -16.95 -0.65 -11.19
N MET A 24 -16.82 -1.51 -12.20
CA MET A 24 -17.79 -2.58 -12.45
C MET A 24 -17.65 -3.76 -11.47
N THR A 25 -16.45 -3.98 -10.95
CA THR A 25 -16.13 -5.16 -10.13
C THR A 25 -16.17 -4.83 -8.64
N LEU A 26 -15.82 -3.60 -8.29
CA LEU A 26 -15.62 -3.12 -6.93
C LEU A 26 -16.33 -1.78 -6.73
N ASP A 27 -16.78 -1.53 -5.51
CA ASP A 27 -17.44 -0.28 -5.11
C ASP A 27 -16.40 0.80 -4.76
N TYR A 28 -15.63 1.23 -5.76
CA TYR A 28 -14.63 2.30 -5.68
C TYR A 28 -14.86 3.34 -6.77
N GLU A 29 -14.73 4.61 -6.40
CA GLU A 29 -14.53 5.71 -7.33
C GLU A 29 -13.11 5.65 -7.91
N VAL A 30 -12.95 6.13 -9.15
CA VAL A 30 -11.65 6.12 -9.83
C VAL A 30 -11.45 7.46 -10.52
N ASP A 31 -10.37 8.14 -10.16
CA ASP A 31 -9.83 9.26 -10.93
C ASP A 31 -8.70 8.76 -11.83
N ILE A 32 -8.54 9.42 -12.98
CA ILE A 32 -7.47 9.12 -13.92
C ILE A 32 -6.72 10.42 -14.20
N ALA A 33 -5.40 10.38 -14.08
CA ALA A 33 -4.49 11.40 -14.56
C ALA A 33 -3.75 10.87 -15.80
N PHE A 34 -3.69 11.65 -16.87
CA PHE A 34 -2.98 11.30 -18.11
C PHE A 34 -1.57 11.90 -18.20
N GLY A 35 -1.08 12.47 -17.10
CA GLY A 35 0.25 13.09 -16.98
C GLY A 35 0.53 13.52 -15.54
N PHE A 36 1.78 13.87 -15.26
CA PHE A 36 2.20 14.26 -13.93
C PHE A 36 1.54 15.56 -13.45
N ALA A 37 1.36 16.53 -14.35
CA ALA A 37 0.70 17.80 -14.00
C ALA A 37 -0.72 17.58 -13.48
N GLU A 38 -1.53 16.79 -14.19
CA GLU A 38 -2.90 16.44 -13.79
C GLU A 38 -2.91 15.61 -12.49
N ALA A 39 -1.96 14.69 -12.35
CA ALA A 39 -1.83 13.89 -11.14
C ALA A 39 -1.61 14.76 -9.89
N LYS A 40 -0.81 15.84 -10.00
CA LYS A 40 -0.58 16.77 -8.89
C LYS A 40 -1.86 17.49 -8.44
N GLU A 41 -2.73 17.85 -9.37
CA GLU A 41 -4.00 18.49 -9.07
C GLU A 41 -4.96 17.52 -8.37
N LEU A 42 -5.02 16.28 -8.86
CA LEU A 42 -5.87 15.23 -8.32
C LEU A 42 -5.43 14.76 -6.93
N MET A 43 -4.12 14.71 -6.66
CA MET A 43 -3.54 14.34 -5.36
C MET A 43 -3.82 15.31 -4.20
N ASN A 44 -4.65 16.34 -4.41
CA ASN A 44 -5.28 17.09 -3.32
C ASN A 44 -6.45 16.34 -2.67
N ASN A 45 -6.98 15.30 -3.35
CA ASN A 45 -7.92 14.37 -2.76
C ASN A 45 -7.18 13.28 -1.98
N ASP A 46 -7.87 12.68 -1.01
CA ASP A 46 -7.38 11.46 -0.37
C ASP A 46 -7.62 10.27 -1.31
N TYR A 47 -6.63 9.37 -1.44
CA TYR A 47 -6.76 8.11 -2.18
C TYR A 47 -6.46 6.90 -1.31
N PHE A 48 -7.16 5.80 -1.59
CA PHE A 48 -6.89 4.50 -0.97
C PHE A 48 -5.63 3.85 -1.55
N LEU A 49 -5.44 3.98 -2.85
CA LEU A 49 -4.34 3.38 -3.61
C LEU A 49 -4.17 4.13 -4.92
N ALA A 50 -2.92 4.29 -5.36
CA ALA A 50 -2.57 4.78 -6.69
C ALA A 50 -1.92 3.67 -7.52
N PHE A 51 -2.33 3.54 -8.77
CA PHE A 51 -1.62 2.80 -9.81
C PHE A 51 -0.86 3.79 -10.68
N VAL A 52 0.47 3.67 -10.71
CA VAL A 52 1.33 4.74 -11.21
C VAL A 52 2.21 4.22 -12.33
N ASP A 53 2.06 4.77 -13.53
CA ASP A 53 3.02 4.60 -14.59
C ASP A 53 4.38 5.23 -14.25
N LEU A 54 5.46 4.52 -14.56
CA LEU A 54 6.82 5.00 -14.36
C LEU A 54 7.22 6.08 -15.38
N CYS A 55 6.74 5.95 -16.61
CA CYS A 55 7.26 6.70 -17.73
C CYS A 55 6.17 7.54 -18.35
N LEU A 56 5.93 8.73 -17.78
CA LEU A 56 5.02 9.71 -18.39
C LEU A 56 5.80 10.67 -19.31
N PRO A 57 5.17 11.22 -20.36
CA PRO A 57 5.80 12.20 -21.24
C PRO A 57 6.37 13.44 -20.50
N ASP A 58 5.73 13.85 -19.40
CA ASP A 58 6.13 14.99 -18.57
C ASP A 58 6.87 14.60 -17.27
N ALA A 59 7.11 13.29 -17.07
CA ALA A 59 7.86 12.72 -15.95
C ALA A 59 8.43 11.34 -16.35
N PRO A 60 9.52 11.31 -17.14
CA PRO A 60 9.97 10.09 -17.81
C PRO A 60 10.83 9.15 -16.94
N ASN A 61 11.23 9.56 -15.74
CA ASN A 61 12.17 8.82 -14.89
C ASN A 61 11.55 8.27 -13.60
N GLY A 62 10.21 8.28 -13.50
CA GLY A 62 9.42 7.89 -12.34
C GLY A 62 9.32 8.96 -11.25
N GLU A 63 9.48 10.23 -11.62
CA GLU A 63 9.29 11.39 -10.72
C GLU A 63 7.89 11.40 -10.08
N VAL A 64 6.90 10.88 -10.80
CA VAL A 64 5.53 10.74 -10.30
C VAL A 64 5.44 9.79 -9.12
N VAL A 65 6.18 8.67 -9.16
CA VAL A 65 6.19 7.69 -8.06
C VAL A 65 6.76 8.32 -6.79
N ASP A 66 7.85 9.09 -6.92
CA ASP A 66 8.44 9.81 -5.78
C ASP A 66 7.45 10.80 -5.15
N TYR A 67 6.71 11.52 -5.98
CA TYR A 67 5.71 12.48 -5.50
C TYR A 67 4.51 11.78 -4.83
N VAL A 68 4.04 10.65 -5.36
CA VAL A 68 2.97 9.85 -4.75
C VAL A 68 3.39 9.33 -3.36
N ILE A 69 4.64 8.86 -3.23
CA ILE A 69 5.22 8.44 -1.94
C ILE A 69 5.33 9.62 -0.97
N GLU A 70 5.78 10.79 -1.44
CA GLU A 70 5.86 12.02 -0.62
C GLU A 70 4.48 12.42 -0.06
N LYS A 71 3.42 12.25 -0.87
CA LYS A 71 2.01 12.44 -0.46
C LYS A 71 1.47 11.34 0.44
N LYS A 72 2.28 10.32 0.76
CA LYS A 72 1.92 9.16 1.59
C LYS A 72 0.72 8.38 1.05
N ILE A 73 0.54 8.41 -0.26
CA ILE A 73 -0.48 7.62 -0.94
C ILE A 73 0.14 6.24 -1.22
N PRO A 74 -0.48 5.13 -0.82
CA PRO A 74 0.01 3.79 -1.16
C PRO A 74 0.06 3.64 -2.69
N ALA A 75 1.16 3.11 -3.22
CA ALA A 75 1.41 3.08 -4.66
C ALA A 75 1.75 1.66 -5.13
N ILE A 76 1.13 1.24 -6.23
CA ILE A 76 1.56 0.10 -7.04
C ILE A 76 2.03 0.65 -8.38
N VAL A 77 3.22 0.22 -8.79
CA VAL A 77 3.85 0.70 -10.01
C VAL A 77 3.37 -0.13 -11.20
N LEU A 78 2.96 0.55 -12.28
CA LEU A 78 2.66 -0.06 -13.56
C LEU A 78 3.87 0.08 -14.48
N THR A 79 4.39 -1.04 -15.00
CA THR A 79 5.58 -1.06 -15.85
C THR A 79 5.36 -1.86 -17.13
N ALA A 80 6.05 -1.50 -18.21
CA ALA A 80 6.14 -2.37 -19.40
C ALA A 80 6.94 -3.65 -19.09
N SER A 81 6.74 -4.71 -19.88
CA SER A 81 7.42 -5.99 -19.66
C SER A 81 8.92 -5.89 -19.95
N GLY A 82 9.75 -6.57 -19.15
CA GLY A 82 11.20 -6.70 -19.40
C GLY A 82 12.12 -5.66 -18.75
N ASP A 83 11.59 -4.64 -18.06
CA ASP A 83 12.41 -3.60 -17.43
C ASP A 83 12.93 -3.99 -16.04
N LYS A 84 13.86 -4.96 -16.00
CA LYS A 84 14.51 -5.41 -14.75
C LYS A 84 15.29 -4.29 -14.06
N ALA A 85 15.93 -3.41 -14.83
CA ALA A 85 16.71 -2.30 -14.29
C ALA A 85 15.82 -1.29 -13.56
N THR A 86 14.61 -1.03 -14.08
CA THR A 86 13.66 -0.16 -13.38
C THR A 86 13.05 -0.84 -12.17
N LYS A 87 12.80 -2.15 -12.20
CA LYS A 87 12.41 -2.88 -10.98
C LYS A 87 13.46 -2.72 -9.88
N GLU A 88 14.75 -2.88 -10.19
CA GLU A 88 15.84 -2.68 -9.23
C GLU A 88 15.89 -1.24 -8.70
N LYS A 89 15.77 -0.24 -9.58
CA LYS A 89 15.82 1.20 -9.22
C LYS A 89 14.74 1.61 -8.22
N PHE A 90 13.56 0.98 -8.27
CA PHE A 90 12.42 1.32 -7.42
C PHE A 90 12.19 0.28 -6.32
N MET A 91 12.96 -0.81 -6.25
CA MET A 91 12.78 -1.90 -5.29
C MET A 91 12.95 -1.44 -3.84
N ASP A 92 13.84 -0.47 -3.62
CA ASP A 92 14.14 0.09 -2.30
C ASP A 92 13.23 1.28 -1.93
N LYS A 93 12.32 1.68 -2.83
CA LYS A 93 11.35 2.75 -2.55
C LYS A 93 10.13 2.21 -1.80
N ASP A 94 9.45 3.12 -1.11
CA ASP A 94 8.26 2.85 -0.30
C ASP A 94 6.99 2.60 -1.14
N ILE A 95 7.08 1.67 -2.10
CA ILE A 95 5.96 1.18 -2.92
C ILE A 95 5.45 -0.17 -2.42
N LEU A 96 4.24 -0.54 -2.82
CA LEU A 96 3.61 -1.80 -2.41
C LEU A 96 3.97 -2.98 -3.31
N ASP A 97 3.94 -2.77 -4.63
CA ASP A 97 4.17 -3.84 -5.62
C ASP A 97 4.39 -3.27 -7.04
N TYR A 98 4.64 -4.17 -7.99
CA TYR A 98 4.71 -3.90 -9.43
C TYR A 98 3.72 -4.77 -10.19
N ILE A 99 3.10 -4.19 -11.22
CA ILE A 99 2.24 -4.90 -12.17
C ILE A 99 2.75 -4.61 -13.58
N PHE A 100 2.90 -5.67 -14.38
CA PHE A 100 3.30 -5.56 -15.77
C PHE A 100 2.10 -5.26 -16.66
N LYS A 101 2.08 -4.07 -17.29
CA LYS A 101 0.95 -3.57 -18.09
C LYS A 101 0.57 -4.50 -19.25
N GLU A 102 1.58 -5.12 -19.87
CA GLU A 102 1.44 -6.00 -21.04
C GLU A 102 1.10 -7.44 -20.66
N SER A 103 1.06 -7.76 -19.36
CA SER A 103 0.64 -9.08 -18.90
C SER A 103 -0.85 -9.30 -19.15
N GLU A 104 -1.21 -10.51 -19.58
CA GLU A 104 -2.61 -10.94 -19.68
C GLU A 104 -3.34 -10.88 -18.33
N THR A 105 -2.59 -10.96 -17.22
CA THR A 105 -3.10 -10.91 -15.84
C THR A 105 -3.17 -9.51 -15.24
N CYS A 106 -2.74 -8.46 -15.96
CA CYS A 106 -2.61 -7.09 -15.43
C CYS A 106 -3.88 -6.59 -14.72
N ILE A 107 -5.04 -6.76 -15.35
CA ILE A 107 -6.33 -6.32 -14.79
C ILE A 107 -6.68 -7.12 -13.53
N ASP A 108 -6.48 -8.43 -13.55
CA ASP A 108 -6.78 -9.30 -12.41
C ASP A 108 -5.86 -9.01 -11.23
N GLU A 109 -4.59 -8.70 -11.48
CA GLU A 109 -3.61 -8.29 -10.47
C GLU A 109 -4.02 -6.96 -9.82
N ILE A 110 -4.47 -5.97 -10.60
CA ILE A 110 -4.96 -4.68 -10.11
C ILE A 110 -6.16 -4.89 -9.17
N ILE A 111 -7.17 -5.65 -9.62
CA ILE A 111 -8.37 -5.93 -8.82
C ILE A 111 -8.01 -6.71 -7.55
N SER A 112 -7.19 -7.75 -7.68
CA SER A 112 -6.72 -8.57 -6.55
C SER A 112 -5.97 -7.74 -5.51
N SER A 113 -5.14 -6.79 -5.95
CA SER A 113 -4.39 -5.89 -5.08
C SER A 113 -5.31 -4.99 -4.26
N ILE A 114 -6.33 -4.38 -4.89
CA ILE A 114 -7.32 -3.56 -4.19
C ILE A 114 -8.08 -4.39 -3.15
N VAL A 115 -8.52 -5.60 -3.53
CA VAL A 115 -9.28 -6.50 -2.64
C VAL A 115 -8.43 -6.91 -1.44
N LYS A 116 -7.17 -7.31 -1.65
CA LYS A 116 -6.25 -7.70 -0.56
C LYS A 116 -5.98 -6.55 0.39
N LEU A 117 -5.64 -5.36 -0.14
CA LEU A 117 -5.38 -4.19 0.71
C LEU A 117 -6.63 -3.78 1.51
N ASN A 118 -7.83 -3.89 0.92
CA ASN A 118 -9.07 -3.62 1.65
C ASN A 118 -9.32 -4.64 2.78
N GLN A 119 -8.89 -5.89 2.62
CA GLN A 119 -8.94 -6.89 3.69
C GLN A 119 -7.90 -6.58 4.79
N TYR A 120 -6.68 -6.20 4.41
CA TYR A 120 -5.63 -5.81 5.35
C TYR A 120 -6.05 -4.59 6.18
N ALA A 121 -6.69 -3.60 5.56
CA ALA A 121 -7.21 -2.43 6.26
C ALA A 121 -8.32 -2.72 7.27
N LYS A 122 -9.02 -3.86 7.13
CA LYS A 122 -10.01 -4.35 8.09
C LYS A 122 -9.42 -5.33 9.11
N THR A 123 -8.10 -5.45 9.14
CA THR A 123 -7.36 -6.37 10.01
C THR A 123 -6.58 -5.53 11.01
N LYS A 124 -6.97 -5.65 12.28
CA LYS A 124 -6.27 -5.04 13.40
C LYS A 124 -5.18 -5.97 13.89
N VAL A 125 -3.97 -5.43 14.01
CA VAL A 125 -2.73 -6.15 14.32
C VAL A 125 -2.10 -5.55 15.57
N ILE A 126 -1.73 -6.38 16.53
CA ILE A 126 -0.83 -5.98 17.61
C ILE A 126 0.61 -6.32 17.20
N LEU A 127 1.50 -5.33 17.25
CA LEU A 127 2.94 -5.50 17.05
C LEU A 127 3.66 -5.24 18.38
N ALA A 128 4.01 -6.30 19.09
CA ALA A 128 4.70 -6.25 20.37
C ALA A 128 6.19 -6.52 20.16
N MET A 129 7.03 -5.48 20.25
CA MET A 129 8.48 -5.63 20.05
C MET A 129 9.25 -4.69 20.95
N SER A 130 10.32 -5.18 21.57
CA SER A 130 11.08 -4.41 22.57
C SER A 130 11.90 -3.28 21.93
N LYS A 131 12.59 -3.56 20.83
CA LYS A 131 13.51 -2.62 20.17
C LYS A 131 12.78 -1.63 19.27
N LEU A 132 12.92 -0.35 19.57
CA LEU A 132 12.26 0.73 18.83
C LEU A 132 12.58 0.76 17.32
N PRO A 133 13.83 0.60 16.85
CA PRO A 133 14.12 0.63 15.41
C PRO A 133 13.39 -0.47 14.64
N GLU A 134 13.49 -1.72 15.11
CA GLU A 134 12.83 -2.88 14.52
C GLU A 134 11.29 -2.73 14.55
N ARG A 135 10.75 -2.28 15.70
CA ARG A 135 9.30 -2.00 15.84
C ARG A 135 8.81 -0.96 14.85
N ASN A 136 9.55 0.13 14.66
CA ASN A 136 9.18 1.20 13.73
C ASN A 136 9.24 0.74 12.27
N GLU A 137 10.25 -0.07 11.92
CA GLU A 137 10.39 -0.63 10.58
C GLU A 137 9.21 -1.55 10.23
N ILE A 138 8.89 -2.51 11.10
CA ILE A 138 7.74 -3.41 10.87
C ILE A 138 6.42 -2.65 10.91
N LYS A 139 6.26 -1.68 11.83
CA LYS A 139 5.08 -0.81 11.86
C LYS A 139 4.89 -0.07 10.53
N LYS A 140 5.97 0.46 9.95
CA LYS A 140 5.94 1.13 8.64
C LYS A 140 5.45 0.18 7.55
N ILE A 141 6.03 -1.01 7.45
CA ILE A 141 5.68 -2.06 6.46
C ILE A 141 4.20 -2.46 6.55
N LEU A 142 3.69 -2.67 7.77
CA LEU A 142 2.30 -3.04 8.02
C LEU A 142 1.33 -1.88 7.71
N THR A 143 1.69 -0.66 8.13
CA THR A 143 0.87 0.54 7.89
C THR A 143 0.79 0.86 6.39
N GLN A 144 1.89 0.71 5.64
CA GLN A 144 1.88 0.86 4.18
C GLN A 144 0.89 -0.10 3.52
N ARG A 145 0.86 -1.37 3.98
CA ARG A 145 -0.13 -2.38 3.58
C ARG A 145 -1.53 -2.15 4.15
N GLN A 146 -1.76 -0.97 4.72
CA GLN A 146 -3.03 -0.48 5.26
C GLN A 146 -3.51 -1.16 6.55
N PHE A 147 -2.76 -2.07 7.17
CA PHE A 147 -3.16 -2.68 8.44
C PHE A 147 -3.42 -1.63 9.53
N ASN A 148 -4.37 -1.90 10.42
CA ASN A 148 -4.54 -1.12 11.65
C ASN A 148 -3.58 -1.66 12.72
N VAL A 149 -2.47 -0.96 12.98
CA VAL A 149 -1.38 -1.46 13.82
C VAL A 149 -1.36 -0.80 15.19
N LEU A 150 -1.53 -1.59 16.24
CA LEU A 150 -1.28 -1.23 17.63
C LEU A 150 0.13 -1.69 18.00
N ALA A 151 1.07 -0.75 18.13
CA ALA A 151 2.47 -1.08 18.41
C ALA A 151 2.74 -0.94 19.92
N ALA A 152 3.23 -2.02 20.54
CA ALA A 152 3.57 -2.10 21.95
C ALA A 152 5.08 -2.30 22.15
N ALA A 153 5.65 -1.68 23.17
CA ALA A 153 7.06 -1.79 23.53
C ALA A 153 7.38 -2.99 24.44
N HIS A 154 6.36 -3.60 25.04
CA HIS A 154 6.48 -4.74 25.93
C HIS A 154 5.17 -5.51 26.03
N GLY A 155 5.19 -6.72 26.62
CA GLY A 155 4.02 -7.59 26.61
C GLY A 155 2.84 -7.09 27.46
N GLU A 156 3.07 -6.36 28.56
CA GLU A 156 1.97 -5.78 29.36
C GLU A 156 1.16 -4.75 28.57
N GLU A 157 1.81 -3.87 27.81
CA GLU A 157 1.13 -2.92 26.93
C GLU A 157 0.37 -3.66 25.81
N ALA A 158 0.95 -4.73 25.26
CA ALA A 158 0.28 -5.57 24.26
C ALA A 158 -0.97 -6.27 24.83
N MET A 159 -0.91 -6.75 26.08
CA MET A 159 -2.05 -7.34 26.79
C MET A 159 -3.14 -6.30 27.03
N SER A 160 -2.77 -5.08 27.41
CA SER A 160 -3.71 -3.96 27.53
C SER A 160 -4.44 -3.72 26.21
N TYR A 161 -3.72 -3.64 25.08
CA TYR A 161 -4.33 -3.50 23.77
C TYR A 161 -5.24 -4.67 23.41
N LEU A 162 -4.85 -5.90 23.73
CA LEU A 162 -5.66 -7.08 23.44
C LEU A 162 -6.99 -7.07 24.22
N ASN A 163 -6.94 -6.70 25.50
CA ASN A 163 -8.13 -6.59 26.35
C ASN A 163 -9.09 -5.48 25.87
N ASP A 164 -8.54 -4.38 25.36
CA ASP A 164 -9.34 -3.25 24.86
C ASP A 164 -9.86 -3.47 23.42
N ASN A 165 -9.33 -4.45 22.68
CA ASN A 165 -9.59 -4.64 21.26
C ASN A 165 -9.91 -6.10 20.90
N ASN A 166 -11.15 -6.52 21.17
CA ASN A 166 -11.65 -7.87 20.84
C ASN A 166 -11.69 -8.22 19.33
N ASP A 167 -11.47 -7.24 18.46
CA ASP A 167 -11.43 -7.38 16.99
C ASP A 167 -10.02 -7.54 16.41
N VAL A 168 -8.98 -7.65 17.27
CA VAL A 168 -7.63 -8.01 16.85
C VAL A 168 -7.63 -9.40 16.20
N LYS A 169 -6.99 -9.52 15.04
CA LYS A 169 -6.94 -10.76 14.26
C LYS A 169 -5.54 -11.36 14.15
N LEU A 170 -4.51 -10.59 14.50
CA LEU A 170 -3.12 -10.98 14.38
C LEU A 170 -2.29 -10.33 15.48
N ILE A 171 -1.42 -11.11 16.12
CA ILE A 171 -0.38 -10.63 17.03
C ILE A 171 0.97 -11.02 16.44
N ILE A 172 1.87 -10.06 16.35
CA ILE A 172 3.28 -10.26 15.99
C ILE A 172 4.08 -9.86 17.22
N ALA A 173 4.79 -10.81 17.82
CA ALA A 173 5.51 -10.61 19.07
C ALA A 173 7.00 -10.99 18.94
N ASP A 174 7.87 -10.14 19.46
CA ASP A 174 9.24 -10.53 19.78
C ASP A 174 9.20 -11.56 20.91
N VAL A 175 10.02 -12.60 20.80
CA VAL A 175 10.11 -13.65 21.83
C VAL A 175 10.61 -13.04 23.14
N ASN A 176 11.63 -12.19 23.06
CA ASN A 176 12.31 -11.63 24.22
C ASN A 176 11.83 -10.20 24.48
N MET A 177 10.70 -10.08 25.17
CA MET A 177 10.17 -8.79 25.63
C MET A 177 10.25 -8.67 27.15
N PRO A 178 10.43 -7.45 27.69
CA PRO A 178 10.39 -7.24 29.13
C PRO A 178 8.96 -7.36 29.67
N VAL A 179 8.85 -7.57 30.99
CA VAL A 179 7.61 -7.71 31.77
C VAL A 179 6.81 -8.98 31.44
N ILE A 180 6.35 -9.13 30.20
CA ILE A 180 5.67 -10.32 29.67
C ILE A 180 6.39 -10.70 28.39
N SER A 181 6.84 -11.95 28.30
CA SER A 181 7.55 -12.45 27.12
C SER A 181 6.59 -12.71 25.95
N GLY A 182 7.12 -12.83 24.73
CA GLY A 182 6.30 -13.22 23.57
C GLY A 182 5.68 -14.62 23.71
N PHE A 183 6.33 -15.53 24.44
CA PHE A 183 5.78 -16.85 24.73
C PHE A 183 4.60 -16.82 25.70
N GLU A 184 4.57 -15.87 26.64
CA GLU A 184 3.47 -15.72 27.60
C GLU A 184 2.30 -14.94 26.99
N LEU A 185 2.58 -14.08 26.00
CA LEU A 185 1.58 -13.29 25.29
C LEU A 185 0.73 -14.12 24.31
N LEU A 186 1.31 -15.17 23.71
CA LEU A 186 0.71 -16.01 22.64
C LEU A 186 0.13 -17.31 23.19
#